data_AF-A0A7V3EKV2-F1
#
_entry.id   AF-A0A7V3EKV2-F1
#
_cell.length_a   1.000
_cell.length_b   1.000
_cell.length_c   1.000
_cell.angle_alpha   90.00
_cell.angle_beta   90.00
_cell.angle_gamma   90.00
#
_symmetry.space_group_name_H-M   'P 1'
#
loop_
_entity.id
_entity.type
_entity.pdbx_description
1 polymer ?
#
loop_
_entity_poly.entity_id
_entity_poly.type
_entity_poly.pdbx_seq_one_letter_code
_entity_poly.pdbx_strand_id
1 'polypeptide(L)'
;MLAEVENERLLAVSDVQYDFGFCYNVCHEWRRRPAAEYVALLRDYLEEQKYCSPRGALHLRHVESHDSLRAELWYGVKGMEALYALSAWIDGVPLIYHEMEVGHSDAIRAINRARLERPEVARGEAFFRAVECDRPCVFTCLRKLGNRASVVAINFGTEKVQANLKWEGGSAAPTLGPLEYVLLPETKEPPVAVGPRAAPPAETVVSAKIENAAPSPGDVIAFPDAQQWFVDTFSGRLSDTFVPRHAEKHFSGIYWRPQGTETIWQNELLPLHPAAPRLGAKGRDGRWTIVEFDGPVPENVRLVERWQESPGLHLAGLGALRPKVGTAADRPPPPGDAPVALGGVQVRCVGPDFIVSNAHYTVAVSRQGGAIRELRMKDRVLFSKLNLYGDQEHFKCGDSDSISIADDVESGLAMRVDADGLHMTFTGQLRGFQRFALKRPPILYVNAYVFSDQPAFRFAYGLKTQKSFAGKKGFLSTICQMPEAGSFRCMANGTVLTEGSFGDGRGPRQGETKGRVPENIEFSREGKPFLRLNRLATSGWPAPNVFAHGNKFFIAFLEGGAIGMDEKVSYELCGQWEVAR
;
A
#
# COMPACT_ATOMS: atom_id res chain seq x y z
N MET A 1 -6.08 -0.18 34.45
CA MET A 1 -7.16 -0.78 33.65
C MET A 1 -7.10 -0.23 32.23
N LEU A 2 -6.87 -1.10 31.26
CA LEU A 2 -6.99 -0.81 29.82
C LEU A 2 -8.46 -0.97 29.42
N ALA A 3 -8.99 -0.04 28.63
CA ALA A 3 -10.36 -0.09 28.14
C ALA A 3 -10.39 -0.07 26.60
N GLU A 4 -11.08 -1.05 26.02
CA GLU A 4 -11.36 -1.13 24.59
C GLU A 4 -12.57 -0.25 24.23
N VAL A 5 -12.35 1.05 24.28
CA VAL A 5 -13.36 2.08 24.02
C VAL A 5 -12.65 3.40 23.72
N GLU A 6 -13.29 4.27 22.96
CA GLU A 6 -12.88 5.66 22.78
C GLU A 6 -14.00 6.56 23.29
N ASN A 7 -13.95 6.92 24.57
CA ASN A 7 -14.95 7.74 25.23
C ASN A 7 -14.37 8.49 26.42
N GLU A 8 -14.33 9.82 26.32
CA GLU A 8 -13.73 10.70 27.31
C GLU A 8 -14.32 10.55 28.72
N ARG A 9 -15.59 10.15 28.84
CA ARG A 9 -16.23 9.91 30.15
C ARG A 9 -15.65 8.70 30.87
N LEU A 10 -15.20 7.70 30.12
CA LEU A 10 -14.68 6.45 30.69
C LEU A 10 -13.22 6.59 31.13
N LEU A 11 -12.52 7.65 30.73
CA LEU A 11 -11.17 7.95 31.25
C LEU A 11 -11.15 8.28 32.75
N ALA A 12 -12.30 8.58 33.35
CA ALA A 12 -12.41 8.69 34.81
C ALA A 12 -12.22 7.35 35.55
N VAL A 13 -12.37 6.22 34.85
CA VAL A 13 -12.27 4.87 35.42
C VAL A 13 -11.28 3.96 34.68
N SER A 14 -10.72 4.38 33.55
CA SER A 14 -9.68 3.66 32.79
C SER A 14 -8.36 4.44 32.79
N ASP A 15 -7.24 3.72 32.93
CA ASP A 15 -5.90 4.34 32.87
C ASP A 15 -5.45 4.58 31.43
N VAL A 16 -5.87 3.72 30.49
CA VAL A 16 -5.53 3.79 29.07
C VAL A 16 -6.75 3.38 28.23
N GLN A 17 -7.04 4.10 27.15
CA GLN A 17 -8.07 3.76 26.17
C GLN A 17 -7.49 3.40 24.81
N TYR A 18 -8.16 2.53 24.06
CA TYR A 18 -7.84 2.31 22.65
C TYR A 18 -8.05 3.57 21.83
N ASP A 19 -7.21 3.75 20.81
CA ASP A 19 -7.32 4.86 19.87
C ASP A 19 -7.82 4.40 18.50
N PHE A 20 -9.13 4.15 18.44
CA PHE A 20 -9.82 3.68 17.25
C PHE A 20 -9.90 4.75 16.17
N GLY A 21 -10.07 6.01 16.54
CA GLY A 21 -10.04 7.15 15.64
C GLY A 21 -8.71 7.23 14.91
N PHE A 22 -7.58 7.12 15.63
CA PHE A 22 -6.26 7.09 15.03
C PHE A 22 -6.10 5.90 14.06
N CYS A 23 -6.43 4.68 14.48
CA CYS A 23 -6.23 3.49 13.65
C CYS A 23 -7.19 3.44 12.43
N TYR A 24 -8.50 3.50 12.66
CA TYR A 24 -9.50 3.22 11.62
C TYR A 24 -9.81 4.43 10.75
N ASN A 25 -9.68 5.64 11.29
CA ASN A 25 -9.99 6.85 10.54
C ASN A 25 -8.72 7.53 10.05
N VAL A 26 -7.76 7.85 10.92
CA VAL A 26 -6.64 8.70 10.53
C VAL A 26 -5.61 7.95 9.69
N CYS A 27 -5.04 6.85 10.19
CA CYS A 27 -3.98 6.11 9.48
C CYS A 27 -4.39 5.69 8.06
N HIS A 28 -5.63 5.22 7.89
CA HIS A 28 -6.13 4.82 6.58
C HIS A 28 -6.34 5.97 5.60
N GLU A 29 -6.48 7.23 6.03
CA GLU A 29 -6.67 8.35 5.10
C GLU A 29 -5.41 8.65 4.29
N TRP A 30 -4.22 8.24 4.75
CA TRP A 30 -2.99 8.36 3.97
C TRP A 30 -3.07 7.67 2.60
N ARG A 31 -3.75 6.51 2.54
CA ARG A 31 -3.96 5.77 1.28
C ARG A 31 -5.05 6.39 0.39
N ARG A 32 -5.80 7.38 0.90
CA ARG A 32 -6.95 8.00 0.22
C ARG A 32 -6.70 9.47 -0.16
N ARG A 33 -5.68 10.11 0.43
CA ARG A 33 -5.40 11.55 0.28
C ARG A 33 -3.95 11.84 -0.12
N PRO A 34 -3.70 12.96 -0.81
CA PRO A 34 -2.35 13.48 -0.96
C PRO A 34 -1.66 13.63 0.41
N ALA A 35 -0.34 13.42 0.44
CA ALA A 35 0.43 13.42 1.69
C ALA A 35 0.27 14.73 2.51
N ALA A 36 0.22 15.88 1.84
CA ALA A 36 0.03 17.17 2.49
C ALA A 36 -1.33 17.27 3.22
N GLU A 37 -2.40 16.81 2.58
CA GLU A 37 -3.74 16.78 3.18
C GLU A 37 -3.82 15.78 4.34
N TYR A 38 -3.17 14.62 4.19
CA TYR A 38 -3.08 13.62 5.27
C TYR A 38 -2.34 14.17 6.49
N VAL A 39 -1.19 14.82 6.30
CA VAL A 39 -0.43 15.42 7.41
C VAL A 39 -1.22 16.52 8.11
N ALA A 40 -1.95 17.34 7.35
CA ALA A 40 -2.85 18.34 7.94
C ALA A 40 -3.94 17.67 8.79
N LEU A 41 -4.65 16.68 8.24
CA LEU A 41 -5.67 15.90 8.96
C LEU A 41 -5.12 15.25 10.24
N LEU A 42 -3.96 14.62 10.15
CA LEU A 42 -3.30 13.95 11.29
C LEU A 42 -2.99 14.96 12.41
N ARG A 43 -2.47 16.14 12.07
CA ARG A 43 -2.17 17.20 13.05
C ARG A 43 -3.44 17.76 13.67
N ASP A 44 -4.47 17.97 12.87
CA ASP A 44 -5.77 18.48 13.33
C ASP A 44 -6.39 17.49 14.33
N TYR A 45 -6.42 16.20 13.98
CA TYR A 45 -6.94 15.14 14.85
C TYR A 45 -6.19 15.06 16.19
N LEU A 46 -4.86 15.05 16.16
CA LEU A 46 -4.05 14.93 17.38
C LEU A 46 -4.16 16.17 18.29
N GLU A 47 -4.29 17.36 17.70
CA GLU A 47 -4.51 18.60 18.44
C GLU A 47 -5.92 18.63 19.06
N GLU A 48 -6.95 18.21 18.31
CA GLU A 48 -8.31 18.09 18.81
C GLU A 48 -8.41 17.07 19.95
N GLN A 49 -7.85 15.87 19.78
CA GLN A 49 -7.83 14.83 20.81
C GLN A 49 -7.15 15.36 22.09
N LYS A 50 -6.03 16.09 21.98
CA LYS A 50 -5.35 16.70 23.13
C LYS A 50 -6.25 17.64 23.95
N TYR A 51 -7.11 18.43 23.31
CA TYR A 51 -7.98 19.39 24.00
C TYR A 51 -9.32 18.81 24.42
N CYS A 52 -9.80 17.77 23.75
CA CYS A 52 -11.04 17.09 24.08
C CYS A 52 -10.84 16.08 25.22
N SER A 53 -9.63 15.53 25.39
CA SER A 53 -9.34 14.59 26.46
C SER A 53 -9.04 15.28 27.81
N PRO A 54 -9.48 14.69 28.95
CA PRO A 54 -9.05 15.11 30.27
C PRO A 54 -7.52 15.14 30.38
N ARG A 55 -6.99 16.09 31.15
CA ARG A 55 -5.55 16.18 31.38
C ARG A 55 -5.00 14.88 31.97
N GLY A 56 -3.96 14.34 31.35
CA GLY A 56 -3.34 13.08 31.77
C GLY A 56 -3.97 11.82 31.15
N ALA A 57 -4.94 11.97 30.25
CA ALA A 57 -5.45 10.88 29.43
C ALA A 57 -4.33 10.17 28.68
N LEU A 58 -4.40 8.84 28.60
CA LEU A 58 -3.49 8.02 27.81
C LEU A 58 -4.27 7.23 26.77
N HIS A 59 -3.82 7.39 25.53
CA HIS A 59 -4.34 6.67 24.37
C HIS A 59 -3.36 5.58 23.95
N LEU A 60 -3.87 4.37 23.72
CA LEU A 60 -3.13 3.24 23.19
C LEU A 60 -3.04 3.40 21.67
N ARG A 61 -1.91 3.90 21.19
CA ARG A 61 -1.64 4.13 19.76
C ARG A 61 -1.38 2.80 19.09
N HIS A 62 -2.22 2.45 18.12
CA HIS A 62 -2.05 1.24 17.33
C HIS A 62 -2.31 1.51 15.84
N VAL A 63 -1.55 0.82 14.99
CA VAL A 63 -1.74 0.84 13.53
C VAL A 63 -2.44 -0.42 13.04
N GLU A 64 -2.42 -1.47 13.87
CA GLU A 64 -3.20 -2.68 13.72
C GLU A 64 -3.53 -3.30 15.08
N SER A 65 -4.55 -4.16 15.12
CA SER A 65 -4.97 -4.93 16.29
C SER A 65 -5.72 -6.20 15.85
N HIS A 66 -6.27 -6.95 16.81
CA HIS A 66 -7.15 -8.09 16.53
C HIS A 66 -8.46 -7.70 15.82
N ASP A 67 -8.80 -6.41 15.86
CA ASP A 67 -10.01 -5.86 15.26
C ASP A 67 -9.77 -5.18 13.91
N SER A 68 -8.52 -5.11 13.44
CA SER A 68 -8.17 -4.51 12.17
C SER A 68 -7.55 -5.53 11.21
N LEU A 69 -7.39 -5.11 9.96
CA LEU A 69 -6.55 -5.82 9.00
C LEU A 69 -5.07 -5.43 9.21
N ARG A 70 -4.14 -6.26 8.76
CA ARG A 70 -2.69 -6.04 8.84
C ARG A 70 -2.27 -4.73 8.17
N ALA A 71 -1.53 -3.90 8.89
CA ALA A 71 -0.99 -2.63 8.43
C ALA A 71 0.00 -2.80 7.28
N GLU A 72 0.87 -3.81 7.32
CA GLU A 72 1.81 -4.09 6.22
C GLU A 72 1.11 -4.33 4.88
N LEU A 73 -0.04 -5.00 4.90
CA LEU A 73 -0.83 -5.26 3.69
C LEU A 73 -1.46 -3.97 3.12
N TRP A 74 -1.72 -2.98 3.97
CA TRP A 74 -2.17 -1.66 3.54
C TRP A 74 -1.02 -0.78 3.01
N TYR A 75 0.08 -0.74 3.75
CA TYR A 75 1.07 0.33 3.65
C TYR A 75 2.45 -0.14 3.16
N GLY A 76 2.64 -1.44 2.93
CA GLY A 76 3.96 -2.01 2.66
C GLY A 76 4.90 -1.94 3.86
N VAL A 77 6.13 -2.40 3.67
CA VAL A 77 7.13 -2.53 4.74
C VAL A 77 7.45 -1.18 5.39
N LYS A 78 8.01 -0.24 4.62
CA LYS A 78 8.39 1.08 5.14
C LYS A 78 7.20 1.90 5.65
N GLY A 79 6.01 1.72 5.06
CA GLY A 79 4.82 2.43 5.48
C GLY A 79 4.31 1.97 6.84
N MET A 80 4.35 0.66 7.11
CA MET A 80 4.03 0.13 8.44
C MET A 80 5.05 0.63 9.48
N GLU A 81 6.34 0.56 9.18
CA GLU A 81 7.41 1.05 10.07
C GLU A 81 7.25 2.55 10.40
N ALA A 82 6.96 3.39 9.41
CA ALA A 82 6.77 4.83 9.60
C ALA A 82 5.54 5.15 10.46
N LEU A 83 4.42 4.43 10.27
CA LEU A 83 3.23 4.58 11.11
C LEU A 83 3.43 4.03 12.53
N TYR A 84 4.25 3.00 12.69
CA TYR A 84 4.66 2.54 14.01
C TYR A 84 5.59 3.57 14.70
N ALA A 85 6.54 4.15 13.97
CA ALA A 85 7.39 5.24 14.48
C ALA A 85 6.55 6.44 14.92
N LEU A 86 5.54 6.82 14.13
CA LEU A 86 4.54 7.82 14.51
C LEU A 86 3.88 7.45 15.84
N SER A 87 3.30 6.25 15.93
CA SER A 87 2.61 5.74 17.14
C SER A 87 3.53 5.73 18.37
N ALA A 88 4.80 5.38 18.17
CA ALA A 88 5.80 5.29 19.22
C ALA A 88 6.39 6.64 19.62
N TRP A 89 6.26 7.71 18.83
CA TRP A 89 6.88 9.00 19.15
C TRP A 89 5.88 10.15 19.39
N ILE A 90 4.59 9.94 19.13
CA ILE A 90 3.50 10.82 19.58
C ILE A 90 3.01 10.48 20.99
N ASP A 91 2.14 11.33 21.53
CA ASP A 91 1.61 11.19 22.88
C ASP A 91 0.79 9.91 23.04
N GLY A 92 0.87 9.23 24.18
CA GLY A 92 0.22 7.93 24.42
C GLY A 92 1.19 6.74 24.49
N VAL A 93 0.62 5.53 24.39
CA VAL A 93 1.30 4.24 24.58
C VAL A 93 1.27 3.44 23.27
N PRO A 94 2.41 3.11 22.64
CA PRO A 94 2.40 2.32 21.41
C PRO A 94 2.06 0.84 21.69
N LEU A 95 1.20 0.26 20.85
CA LEU A 95 0.91 -1.17 20.81
C LEU A 95 1.71 -1.84 19.69
N ILE A 96 2.32 -2.98 19.99
CA ILE A 96 2.75 -3.97 18.98
C ILE A 96 1.74 -5.11 19.08
N TYR A 97 0.98 -5.33 18.00
CA TYR A 97 0.06 -6.46 17.94
C TYR A 97 0.80 -7.76 17.62
N HIS A 98 0.22 -8.91 17.96
CA HIS A 98 0.90 -10.21 17.77
C HIS A 98 1.39 -10.36 16.32
N GLU A 99 2.65 -10.76 16.16
CA GLU A 99 3.31 -11.00 14.86
C GLU A 99 3.43 -9.77 13.95
N MET A 100 3.03 -8.57 14.38
CA MET A 100 3.30 -7.33 13.67
C MET A 100 4.82 -7.11 13.50
N GLU A 101 5.63 -7.66 14.40
CA GLU A 101 7.08 -7.53 14.38
C GLU A 101 7.78 -8.47 13.41
N VAL A 102 7.10 -9.47 12.85
CA VAL A 102 7.71 -10.48 11.97
C VAL A 102 8.26 -9.79 10.71
N GLY A 103 9.59 -9.79 10.58
CA GLY A 103 10.28 -9.10 9.48
C GLY A 103 10.52 -7.60 9.71
N HIS A 104 10.06 -7.05 10.84
CA HIS A 104 10.18 -5.63 11.23
C HIS A 104 10.95 -5.43 12.54
N SER A 105 11.39 -6.51 13.18
CA SER A 105 12.01 -6.50 14.51
C SER A 105 13.18 -5.53 14.62
N ASP A 106 14.00 -5.37 13.58
CA ASP A 106 15.14 -4.43 13.61
C ASP A 106 14.66 -2.97 13.68
N ALA A 107 13.69 -2.58 12.84
CA ALA A 107 13.13 -1.24 12.82
C ALA A 107 12.35 -0.92 14.12
N ILE A 108 11.46 -1.83 14.53
CA ILE A 108 10.68 -1.68 15.77
C ILE A 108 11.59 -1.57 17.00
N ARG A 109 12.68 -2.35 17.06
CA ARG A 109 13.67 -2.26 18.14
C ARG A 109 14.37 -0.91 18.15
N ALA A 110 14.77 -0.38 16.99
CA ALA A 110 15.41 0.92 16.88
C ALA A 110 14.47 2.06 17.33
N ILE A 111 13.21 2.03 16.88
CA ILE A 111 12.16 3.00 17.25
C ILE A 111 11.95 3.03 18.76
N ASN A 112 11.79 1.87 19.39
CA ASN A 112 11.56 1.77 20.83
C ASN A 112 12.81 2.14 21.64
N ARG A 113 14.01 1.80 21.17
CA ARG A 113 15.25 2.23 21.80
C ARG A 113 15.33 3.76 21.84
N ALA A 114 15.05 4.43 20.73
CA ALA A 114 15.04 5.89 20.68
C ALA A 114 13.99 6.50 21.63
N ARG A 115 12.81 5.88 21.77
CA ARG A 115 11.80 6.28 22.76
C ARG A 115 12.30 6.11 24.20
N LEU A 116 13.01 5.01 24.51
CA LEU A 116 13.54 4.74 25.85
C LEU A 116 14.68 5.70 26.23
N GLU A 117 15.57 6.00 25.29
CA GLU A 117 16.73 6.88 25.50
C GLU A 117 16.34 8.36 25.65
N ARG A 118 15.14 8.74 25.19
CA ARG A 118 14.62 10.12 25.22
C ARG A 118 13.34 10.22 26.07
N PRO A 119 13.46 10.46 27.40
CA PRO A 119 12.31 10.50 28.30
C PRO A 119 11.20 11.48 27.88
N GLU A 120 11.53 12.58 27.22
CA GLU A 120 10.57 13.53 26.67
C GLU A 120 9.69 12.93 25.56
N VAL A 121 10.20 11.97 24.78
CA VAL A 121 9.42 11.25 23.78
C VAL A 121 8.49 10.23 24.46
N ALA A 122 8.97 9.56 25.52
CA ALA A 122 8.19 8.56 26.22
C ALA A 122 7.07 9.13 27.12
N ARG A 123 7.32 10.28 27.76
CA ARG A 123 6.47 10.83 28.85
C ARG A 123 6.27 12.34 28.80
N GLY A 124 6.94 13.04 27.88
CA GLY A 124 6.83 14.49 27.75
C GLY A 124 5.54 14.91 27.07
N GLU A 125 5.19 16.19 27.22
CA GLU A 125 4.03 16.77 26.54
C GLU A 125 4.29 16.89 25.03
N ALA A 126 3.28 16.60 24.22
CA ALA A 126 3.32 16.79 22.77
C ALA A 126 2.71 18.13 22.34
N PHE A 127 3.35 18.78 21.37
CA PHE A 127 2.88 20.01 20.73
C PHE A 127 2.89 19.82 19.21
N PHE A 128 1.71 19.58 18.62
CA PHE A 128 1.57 19.22 17.19
C PHE A 128 1.61 20.44 16.25
N ARG A 129 1.58 21.65 16.81
CA ARG A 129 1.66 22.93 16.10
C ARG A 129 2.95 23.73 16.33
N ALA A 130 3.79 23.30 17.27
CA ALA A 130 4.95 24.09 17.72
C ALA A 130 6.17 24.04 16.79
N VAL A 131 6.16 23.16 15.78
CA VAL A 131 7.23 23.06 14.78
C VAL A 131 6.72 23.63 13.47
N GLU A 132 7.38 24.67 12.98
CA GLU A 132 7.22 25.17 11.62
C GLU A 132 8.00 24.26 10.66
N CYS A 133 7.36 23.86 9.56
CA CYS A 133 7.94 23.04 8.51
C CYS A 133 7.53 23.60 7.14
N ASP A 134 8.48 23.79 6.25
CA ASP A 134 8.24 24.28 4.87
C ASP A 134 7.76 23.18 3.91
N ARG A 135 7.78 21.91 4.35
CA ARG A 135 7.31 20.76 3.57
C ARG A 135 6.00 20.23 4.13
N PRO A 136 4.86 20.47 3.47
CA PRO A 136 3.55 20.07 4.00
C PRO A 136 3.35 18.55 4.05
N CYS A 137 4.14 17.77 3.31
CA CYS A 137 4.13 16.31 3.36
C CYS A 137 4.91 15.70 4.55
N VAL A 138 5.56 16.53 5.36
CA VAL A 138 6.33 16.09 6.53
C VAL A 138 5.53 16.35 7.80
N PHE A 139 5.11 15.28 8.47
CA PHE A 139 4.53 15.38 9.81
C PHE A 139 5.61 15.79 10.81
N THR A 140 5.28 16.71 11.71
CA THR A 140 6.16 17.12 12.80
C THR A 140 5.41 17.32 14.10
N CYS A 141 6.08 17.03 15.22
CA CYS A 141 5.63 17.46 16.54
C CYS A 141 6.82 17.68 17.48
N LEU A 142 6.64 18.57 18.45
CA LEU A 142 7.62 18.81 19.51
C LEU A 142 7.22 18.04 20.77
N ARG A 143 8.16 17.31 21.36
CA ARG A 143 8.03 16.61 22.64
C ARG A 143 8.86 17.33 23.70
N LYS A 144 8.27 17.79 24.80
CA LYS A 144 8.99 18.49 25.89
C LYS A 144 8.81 17.79 27.24
N LEU A 145 9.90 17.68 28.00
CA LEU A 145 9.87 17.27 29.41
C LEU A 145 10.91 18.08 30.20
N GLY A 146 10.43 19.06 30.97
CA GLY A 146 11.31 20.05 31.60
C GLY A 146 12.16 20.76 30.57
N ASN A 147 13.49 20.69 30.71
CA ASN A 147 14.44 21.31 29.78
C ASN A 147 14.82 20.42 28.58
N ARG A 148 14.28 19.18 28.50
CA ARG A 148 14.53 18.28 27.37
C ARG A 148 13.47 18.50 26.29
N ALA A 149 13.91 18.50 25.04
CA ALA A 149 13.04 18.63 23.89
C ALA A 149 13.52 17.76 22.74
N SER A 150 12.59 17.08 22.08
CA SER A 150 12.83 16.33 20.85
C SER A 150 11.80 16.70 19.79
N VAL A 151 12.21 16.83 18.52
CA VAL A 151 11.29 17.02 17.39
C VAL A 151 11.16 15.72 16.61
N VAL A 152 9.93 15.26 16.43
CA VAL A 152 9.58 14.18 15.52
C VAL A 152 9.44 14.74 14.11
N ALA A 153 10.00 14.09 13.10
CA ALA A 153 9.75 14.40 11.70
C ALA A 153 9.58 13.11 10.88
N ILE A 154 8.52 13.02 10.07
CA ILE A 154 8.21 11.85 9.22
C ILE A 154 7.74 12.33 7.85
N ASN A 155 8.38 11.87 6.77
CA ASN A 155 8.00 12.23 5.41
C ASN A 155 6.97 11.23 4.83
N PHE A 156 5.69 11.63 4.74
CA PHE A 156 4.64 10.83 4.08
C PHE A 156 4.53 11.09 2.57
N GLY A 157 5.38 11.98 2.03
CA GLY A 157 5.48 12.27 0.61
C GLY A 157 6.15 11.15 -0.19
N THR A 158 6.03 11.24 -1.52
CA THR A 158 6.61 10.27 -2.47
C THR A 158 8.01 10.63 -2.95
N GLU A 159 8.53 11.78 -2.54
CA GLU A 159 9.85 12.28 -2.92
C GLU A 159 10.74 12.47 -1.70
N LYS A 160 12.06 12.40 -1.94
CA LYS A 160 13.05 12.89 -0.99
C LYS A 160 12.92 14.41 -0.86
N VAL A 161 12.90 14.91 0.37
CA VAL A 161 12.80 16.34 0.66
C VAL A 161 13.86 16.78 1.65
N GLN A 162 14.32 18.01 1.51
CA GLN A 162 14.99 18.74 2.60
C GLN A 162 13.92 19.58 3.30
N ALA A 163 13.68 19.30 4.58
CA ALA A 163 12.65 19.94 5.38
C ALA A 163 13.28 20.95 6.35
N ASN A 164 12.99 22.23 6.19
CA ASN A 164 13.46 23.28 7.09
C ASN A 164 12.52 23.37 8.27
N LEU A 165 13.01 22.98 9.44
CA LEU A 165 12.25 22.90 10.69
C LEU A 165 12.69 24.01 11.65
N LYS A 166 11.72 24.70 12.25
CA LYS A 166 11.96 25.70 13.31
C LYS A 166 11.00 25.50 14.48
N TRP A 167 11.49 25.64 15.70
CA TRP A 167 10.67 25.55 16.91
C TRP A 167 11.28 26.40 18.03
N GLU A 168 10.54 26.54 19.13
CA GLU A 168 11.05 27.18 20.34
C GLU A 168 12.26 26.40 20.89
N GLY A 169 13.46 26.96 20.73
CA GLY A 169 14.71 26.37 21.20
C GLY A 169 15.59 25.73 20.12
N GLY A 170 15.22 25.80 18.83
CA GLY A 170 16.13 25.34 17.77
C GLY A 170 15.58 25.37 16.34
N SER A 171 16.45 24.95 15.42
CA SER A 171 16.11 24.70 14.01
C SER A 171 16.96 23.55 13.46
N ALA A 172 16.44 22.85 12.45
CA ALA A 172 17.15 21.78 11.76
C ALA A 172 16.71 21.71 10.29
N ALA A 173 17.52 21.08 9.43
CA ALA A 173 17.19 20.90 8.02
C ALA A 173 17.42 19.44 7.56
N PRO A 174 16.75 18.43 8.18
CA PRO A 174 16.94 17.04 7.81
C PRO A 174 16.58 16.78 6.35
N THR A 175 17.33 15.88 5.72
CA THR A 175 16.98 15.32 4.41
C THR A 175 16.28 13.99 4.65
N LEU A 176 15.02 13.89 4.25
CA LEU A 176 14.18 12.73 4.47
C LEU A 176 13.75 12.13 3.14
N GLY A 177 14.10 10.87 2.88
CA GLY A 177 13.51 10.06 1.84
C GLY A 177 12.01 9.78 2.10
N PRO A 178 11.31 9.20 1.13
CA PRO A 178 9.93 8.75 1.33
C PRO A 178 9.84 7.79 2.52
N LEU A 179 8.93 8.06 3.46
CA LEU A 179 8.68 7.26 4.68
C LEU A 179 9.84 7.19 5.65
N GLU A 180 10.86 8.02 5.46
CA GLU A 180 11.91 8.20 6.44
C GLU A 180 11.40 9.03 7.62
N TYR A 181 11.88 8.67 8.80
CA TYR A 181 11.50 9.26 10.07
C TYR A 181 12.72 9.51 10.95
N VAL A 182 12.70 10.60 11.71
CA VAL A 182 13.83 11.01 12.57
C VAL A 182 13.35 11.68 13.85
N LEU A 183 14.17 11.55 14.89
CA LEU A 183 14.06 12.33 16.13
C LEU A 183 15.23 13.30 16.25
N LEU A 184 14.91 14.60 16.32
CA LEU A 184 15.88 15.69 16.41
C LEU A 184 16.01 16.21 17.85
N PRO A 185 17.21 16.66 18.30
CA PRO A 185 18.47 16.56 17.57
C PRO A 185 18.83 15.09 17.33
N GLU A 186 19.47 14.81 16.20
CA GLU A 186 20.03 13.48 15.96
C GLU A 186 21.06 13.19 17.04
N THR A 187 20.98 12.03 17.66
CA THR A 187 22.02 11.58 18.57
C THR A 187 23.29 11.39 17.75
N LYS A 188 24.36 12.13 18.09
CA LYS A 188 25.69 12.00 17.44
C LYS A 188 26.31 10.62 17.63
N GLU A 189 25.77 9.83 18.56
CA GLU A 189 26.16 8.45 18.73
C GLU A 189 25.33 7.59 17.79
N PRO A 190 25.97 6.74 16.94
CA PRO A 190 25.25 5.66 16.30
C PRO A 190 24.52 4.88 17.42
N PRO A 191 23.31 4.35 17.17
CA PRO A 191 22.56 3.62 18.17
C PRO A 191 23.51 2.69 18.88
N VAL A 192 23.66 2.83 20.20
CA VAL A 192 24.60 2.05 21.00
C VAL A 192 24.45 0.62 20.54
N ALA A 193 25.51 0.11 19.91
CA ALA A 193 25.56 -1.28 19.59
C ALA A 193 25.54 -1.99 20.94
N VAL A 194 24.36 -2.46 21.36
CA VAL A 194 24.29 -3.59 22.26
C VAL A 194 25.07 -4.66 21.53
N GLY A 195 26.27 -4.92 22.06
CA GLY A 195 27.49 -5.19 21.32
C GLY A 195 27.21 -5.95 20.03
N PRO A 196 27.72 -5.50 18.89
CA PRO A 196 27.67 -6.40 17.80
C PRO A 196 28.64 -7.51 18.23
N ARG A 197 28.46 -8.71 17.71
CA ARG A 197 29.69 -9.13 17.06
C ARG A 197 29.92 -8.10 15.94
N ALA A 198 30.78 -7.12 16.25
CA ALA A 198 31.26 -5.95 15.48
C ALA A 198 30.40 -5.47 14.28
N ALA A 199 29.83 -4.26 14.35
CA ALA A 199 29.36 -3.54 13.17
C ALA A 199 30.61 -3.04 12.44
N PRO A 200 30.72 -3.23 11.12
CA PRO A 200 31.88 -2.80 10.38
C PRO A 200 31.94 -1.26 10.30
N PRO A 201 33.15 -0.69 10.12
CA PRO A 201 33.32 0.73 9.86
C PRO A 201 32.69 1.12 8.51
N ALA A 202 32.41 2.41 8.35
CA ALA A 202 31.85 3.04 7.15
C ALA A 202 32.22 2.29 5.86
N GLU A 203 31.21 1.71 5.22
CA GLU A 203 31.38 0.84 4.05
C GLU A 203 31.95 1.64 2.87
N THR A 204 33.21 1.39 2.57
CA THR A 204 33.65 1.28 1.18
C THR A 204 32.64 0.40 0.47
N VAL A 205 32.10 0.83 -0.67
CA VAL A 205 31.19 0.03 -1.51
C VAL A 205 31.92 -1.25 -1.91
N VAL A 206 31.71 -2.34 -1.16
CA VAL A 206 32.20 -3.67 -1.50
C VAL A 206 31.02 -4.43 -2.09
N SER A 207 31.04 -4.59 -3.41
CA SER A 207 30.22 -5.58 -4.10
C SER A 207 30.54 -6.96 -3.52
N ALA A 208 29.58 -7.58 -2.81
CA ALA A 208 29.73 -8.95 -2.33
C ALA A 208 30.00 -9.87 -3.54
N LYS A 209 31.14 -10.56 -3.56
CA LYS A 209 31.40 -11.61 -4.55
C LYS A 209 30.54 -12.81 -4.18
N ILE A 210 29.44 -12.99 -4.91
CA ILE A 210 28.65 -14.22 -4.87
C ILE A 210 29.51 -15.31 -5.51
N GLU A 211 29.99 -16.25 -4.72
CA GLU A 211 30.61 -17.47 -5.25
C GLU A 211 29.49 -18.34 -5.82
N ASN A 212 29.43 -18.44 -7.16
CA ASN A 212 28.44 -19.23 -7.87
C ASN A 212 28.57 -20.71 -7.50
N ALA A 213 27.63 -21.22 -6.71
CA ALA A 213 27.38 -22.64 -6.63
C ALA A 213 26.33 -23.01 -7.71
N ALA A 214 26.56 -24.10 -8.44
CA ALA A 214 25.55 -24.61 -9.36
C ALA A 214 24.30 -25.05 -8.57
N PRO A 215 23.08 -24.69 -9.01
CA PRO A 215 21.87 -25.02 -8.28
C PRO A 215 21.64 -26.54 -8.26
N SER A 216 21.23 -27.05 -7.11
CA SER A 216 20.57 -28.36 -7.03
C SER A 216 19.14 -28.22 -7.58
N PRO A 217 18.68 -29.08 -8.51
CA PRO A 217 17.31 -29.02 -9.02
C PRO A 217 16.28 -29.38 -7.94
N GLY A 218 15.29 -28.52 -7.72
CA GLY A 218 14.11 -28.79 -6.88
C GLY A 218 13.14 -27.60 -6.84
N ASP A 219 11.87 -27.84 -6.51
CA ASP A 219 10.85 -26.77 -6.32
C ASP A 219 11.08 -25.93 -5.05
N VAL A 220 12.08 -26.32 -4.25
CA VAL A 220 12.37 -25.78 -2.91
C VAL A 220 13.88 -25.63 -2.68
N ILE A 221 14.28 -24.53 -2.04
CA ILE A 221 15.62 -24.33 -1.48
C ILE A 221 15.51 -24.33 0.04
N ALA A 222 16.23 -25.24 0.70
CA ALA A 222 16.29 -25.29 2.16
C ALA A 222 17.39 -24.36 2.71
N PHE A 223 17.12 -23.70 3.83
CA PHE A 223 18.11 -22.96 4.61
C PHE A 223 18.33 -23.68 5.94
N PRO A 224 19.17 -24.73 5.97
CA PRO A 224 19.42 -25.48 7.19
C PRO A 224 20.01 -24.56 8.26
N ASP A 225 19.59 -24.76 9.51
CA ASP A 225 20.10 -24.02 10.67
C ASP A 225 20.00 -22.48 10.56
N ALA A 226 19.03 -21.97 9.81
CA ALA A 226 18.79 -20.54 9.69
C ALA A 226 18.60 -19.89 11.08
N GLN A 227 19.35 -18.81 11.33
CA GLN A 227 19.25 -18.00 12.55
C GLN A 227 18.66 -16.62 12.26
N GLN A 228 18.88 -16.10 11.05
CA GLN A 228 18.34 -14.82 10.60
C GLN A 228 17.92 -14.95 9.14
N TRP A 229 17.00 -14.10 8.72
CA TRP A 229 16.57 -14.03 7.33
C TRP A 229 16.34 -12.59 6.91
N PHE A 230 16.38 -12.36 5.59
CA PHE A 230 15.89 -11.13 4.98
C PHE A 230 15.21 -11.40 3.65
N VAL A 231 14.33 -10.49 3.26
CA VAL A 231 13.73 -10.43 1.93
C VAL A 231 13.73 -8.98 1.45
N ASP A 232 14.34 -8.73 0.29
CA ASP A 232 14.32 -7.43 -0.37
C ASP A 232 13.02 -7.27 -1.16
N THR A 233 11.97 -6.75 -0.51
CA THR A 233 10.69 -6.45 -1.19
C THR A 233 10.77 -5.09 -1.90
N PHE A 234 9.88 -4.85 -2.85
CA PHE A 234 9.79 -3.58 -3.53
C PHE A 234 9.40 -2.43 -2.58
N SER A 235 8.71 -2.73 -1.47
CA SER A 235 8.26 -1.75 -0.47
C SER A 235 9.22 -1.55 0.71
N GLY A 236 10.37 -2.25 0.72
CA GLY A 236 11.35 -2.24 1.80
C GLY A 236 11.88 -3.63 2.12
N ARG A 237 12.95 -3.69 2.93
CA ARG A 237 13.52 -4.96 3.37
C ARG A 237 12.78 -5.48 4.60
N LEU A 238 12.32 -6.73 4.52
CA LEU A 238 11.98 -7.52 5.70
C LEU A 238 13.25 -8.16 6.25
N SER A 239 13.44 -8.17 7.57
CA SER A 239 14.50 -8.94 8.21
C SER A 239 14.18 -9.29 9.66
N ASP A 240 14.51 -10.52 10.05
CA ASP A 240 14.33 -10.95 11.43
C ASP A 240 15.29 -12.08 11.84
N THR A 241 15.31 -12.36 13.14
CA THR A 241 15.76 -13.64 13.69
C THR A 241 14.74 -14.72 13.32
N PHE A 242 15.22 -15.87 12.87
CA PHE A 242 14.35 -17.00 12.57
C PHE A 242 13.98 -17.74 13.86
N VAL A 243 12.68 -17.79 14.14
CA VAL A 243 12.08 -18.60 15.20
C VAL A 243 10.86 -19.29 14.59
N PRO A 244 10.77 -20.63 14.58
CA PRO A 244 9.56 -21.32 14.14
C PRO A 244 8.39 -20.97 15.07
N ARG A 245 7.29 -20.47 14.52
CA ARG A 245 6.14 -19.94 15.30
C ARG A 245 4.87 -20.78 15.16
N HIS A 246 4.52 -21.21 13.96
CA HIS A 246 3.23 -21.86 13.68
C HIS A 246 3.37 -23.38 13.69
N ALA A 247 2.97 -23.99 14.80
CA ALA A 247 2.77 -25.44 14.88
C ALA A 247 1.36 -25.87 14.46
N GLU A 248 0.37 -24.97 14.58
CA GLU A 248 -1.05 -25.20 14.33
C GLU A 248 -1.63 -24.16 13.35
N LYS A 249 -2.64 -24.56 12.56
CA LYS A 249 -3.31 -23.68 11.59
C LYS A 249 -4.44 -22.91 12.27
N HIS A 250 -4.47 -21.59 12.12
CA HIS A 250 -5.57 -20.74 12.62
C HIS A 250 -6.33 -20.08 11.47
N PHE A 251 -7.62 -20.40 11.34
CA PHE A 251 -8.50 -19.71 10.41
C PHE A 251 -9.17 -18.52 11.11
N SER A 252 -8.95 -17.31 10.63
CA SER A 252 -9.71 -16.12 11.04
C SER A 252 -10.74 -15.75 9.97
N GLY A 253 -11.91 -15.27 10.38
CA GLY A 253 -13.03 -14.99 9.48
C GLY A 253 -12.97 -13.65 8.72
N ILE A 254 -11.92 -12.85 8.92
CA ILE A 254 -11.77 -11.48 8.39
C ILE A 254 -10.94 -11.39 7.10
N TYR A 255 -10.17 -12.44 6.81
CA TYR A 255 -9.34 -12.59 5.62
C TYR A 255 -9.95 -13.67 4.71
N TRP A 256 -9.83 -13.51 3.40
CA TRP A 256 -10.27 -14.53 2.43
C TRP A 256 -9.16 -15.51 2.05
N ARG A 257 -7.89 -15.14 2.26
CA ARG A 257 -6.74 -16.05 2.20
C ARG A 257 -6.52 -16.71 3.57
N PRO A 258 -6.06 -17.97 3.59
CA PRO A 258 -5.70 -18.66 4.84
C PRO A 258 -4.69 -17.86 5.67
N GLN A 259 -4.91 -17.79 6.97
CA GLN A 259 -4.02 -17.14 7.94
C GLN A 259 -3.34 -18.18 8.84
N GLY A 260 -2.37 -17.76 9.65
CA GLY A 260 -1.63 -18.64 10.56
C GLY A 260 -1.02 -19.85 9.84
N THR A 261 -0.52 -19.60 8.62
CA THR A 261 0.14 -20.62 7.79
C THR A 261 1.62 -20.63 8.07
N GLU A 262 2.33 -21.65 7.60
CA GLU A 262 3.79 -21.72 7.63
C GLU A 262 4.49 -20.61 6.80
N THR A 263 3.74 -19.79 6.05
CA THR A 263 4.29 -18.73 5.19
C THR A 263 4.63 -17.49 5.99
N ILE A 264 5.91 -17.11 6.02
CA ILE A 264 6.38 -15.87 6.66
C ILE A 264 6.45 -14.71 5.67
N TRP A 265 6.62 -15.01 4.38
CA TRP A 265 6.58 -14.02 3.30
C TRP A 265 6.16 -14.70 2.00
N GLN A 266 5.45 -13.95 1.14
CA GLN A 266 5.09 -14.39 -0.20
C GLN A 266 5.17 -13.26 -1.23
N ASN A 267 5.77 -13.57 -2.37
CA ASN A 267 6.03 -12.63 -3.46
C ASN A 267 4.75 -12.01 -4.03
N GLU A 268 3.64 -12.75 -4.05
CA GLU A 268 2.37 -12.23 -4.55
C GLU A 268 1.85 -11.04 -3.73
N LEU A 269 2.04 -11.00 -2.40
CA LEU A 269 1.58 -9.90 -1.56
C LEU A 269 2.64 -8.81 -1.39
N LEU A 270 3.91 -9.19 -1.28
CA LEU A 270 5.05 -8.29 -1.08
C LEU A 270 6.12 -8.63 -2.11
N PRO A 271 5.96 -8.19 -3.37
CA PRO A 271 6.84 -8.60 -4.46
C PRO A 271 8.28 -8.20 -4.19
N LEU A 272 9.21 -9.04 -4.64
CA LEU A 272 10.64 -8.76 -4.59
C LEU A 272 10.99 -7.46 -5.32
N HIS A 273 12.02 -6.79 -4.85
CA HIS A 273 12.52 -5.57 -5.46
C HIS A 273 13.03 -5.85 -6.89
N PRO A 274 12.51 -5.20 -7.95
CA PRO A 274 12.78 -5.62 -9.33
C PRO A 274 14.24 -5.43 -9.78
N ALA A 275 14.97 -4.47 -9.19
CA ALA A 275 16.41 -4.28 -9.48
C ALA A 275 17.33 -5.05 -8.52
N ALA A 276 16.79 -5.65 -7.46
CA ALA A 276 17.56 -6.35 -6.45
C ALA A 276 16.71 -7.48 -5.83
N PRO A 277 16.20 -8.42 -6.63
CA PRO A 277 15.23 -9.41 -6.18
C PRO A 277 15.95 -10.51 -5.41
N ARG A 278 16.20 -10.24 -4.12
CA ARG A 278 17.08 -11.04 -3.28
C ARG A 278 16.39 -11.41 -1.98
N LEU A 279 16.74 -12.59 -1.49
CA LEU A 279 16.44 -13.02 -0.14
C LEU A 279 17.58 -13.89 0.37
N GLY A 280 17.67 -14.07 1.66
CA GLY A 280 18.70 -14.93 2.20
C GLY A 280 18.49 -15.27 3.66
N ALA A 281 19.26 -16.26 4.09
CA ALA A 281 19.28 -16.72 5.47
C ALA A 281 20.70 -16.85 5.97
N LYS A 282 20.92 -16.51 7.24
CA LYS A 282 22.20 -16.68 7.92
C LYS A 282 22.21 -18.00 8.66
N GLY A 283 23.16 -18.88 8.35
CA GLY A 283 23.34 -20.15 9.05
C GLY A 283 24.04 -20.00 10.40
N ARG A 284 24.09 -21.10 11.17
CA ARG A 284 24.89 -21.20 12.42
C ARG A 284 26.40 -21.02 12.21
N ASP A 285 26.89 -21.29 11.00
CA ASP A 285 28.27 -21.02 10.60
C ASP A 285 28.60 -19.52 10.49
N GLY A 286 27.59 -18.67 10.61
CA GLY A 286 27.69 -17.23 10.53
C GLY A 286 27.73 -16.68 9.10
N ARG A 287 27.58 -17.52 8.08
CA ARG A 287 27.54 -17.11 6.67
C ARG A 287 26.10 -16.96 6.20
N TRP A 288 25.91 -16.10 5.20
CA TRP A 288 24.66 -15.93 4.49
C TRP A 288 24.60 -16.85 3.28
N THR A 289 23.48 -17.54 3.11
CA THR A 289 23.05 -18.10 1.82
C THR A 289 22.10 -17.11 1.17
N ILE A 290 22.46 -16.59 0.00
CA ILE A 290 21.71 -15.57 -0.72
C ILE A 290 21.16 -16.20 -2.00
N VAL A 291 19.85 -15.99 -2.21
CA VAL A 291 19.13 -16.35 -3.43
C VAL A 291 18.80 -15.06 -4.16
N GLU A 292 19.19 -14.99 -5.43
CA GLU A 292 18.99 -13.83 -6.29
C GLU A 292 18.33 -14.24 -7.61
N PHE A 293 17.30 -13.51 -8.00
CA PHE A 293 16.58 -13.71 -9.25
C PHE A 293 17.05 -12.73 -10.33
N ASP A 294 16.75 -13.02 -11.59
CA ASP A 294 17.00 -12.10 -12.69
C ASP A 294 15.72 -11.31 -12.99
N GLY A 295 15.64 -10.07 -12.50
CA GLY A 295 14.53 -9.15 -12.75
C GLY A 295 13.24 -9.45 -11.97
N PRO A 296 12.08 -8.92 -12.41
CA PRO A 296 10.79 -9.17 -11.78
C PRO A 296 10.43 -10.65 -11.74
N VAL A 297 9.95 -11.13 -10.59
CA VAL A 297 9.55 -12.53 -10.38
C VAL A 297 8.02 -12.63 -10.47
N PRO A 298 7.45 -13.24 -11.52
CA PRO A 298 6.00 -13.33 -11.69
C PRO A 298 5.35 -14.45 -10.86
N GLU A 299 6.09 -15.47 -10.46
CA GLU A 299 5.60 -16.60 -9.66
C GLU A 299 5.43 -16.22 -8.19
N ASN A 300 4.49 -16.88 -7.50
CA ASN A 300 4.33 -16.73 -6.05
C ASN A 300 5.35 -17.58 -5.29
N VAL A 301 6.60 -17.14 -5.30
CA VAL A 301 7.66 -17.67 -4.44
C VAL A 301 7.37 -17.30 -2.99
N ARG A 302 7.57 -18.25 -2.07
CA ARG A 302 7.22 -18.11 -0.66
C ARG A 302 8.36 -18.52 0.24
N LEU A 303 8.60 -17.73 1.28
CA LEU A 303 9.47 -18.10 2.38
C LEU A 303 8.59 -18.72 3.46
N VAL A 304 8.89 -19.97 3.84
CA VAL A 304 8.09 -20.77 4.77
C VAL A 304 8.95 -21.32 5.89
N GLU A 305 8.40 -21.44 7.10
CA GLU A 305 9.11 -21.98 8.27
C GLU A 305 9.00 -23.51 8.43
N ARG A 306 8.26 -24.15 7.52
CA ARG A 306 8.13 -25.58 7.37
C ARG A 306 7.79 -25.90 5.92
N TRP A 307 8.40 -26.94 5.37
CA TRP A 307 8.00 -27.49 4.07
C TRP A 307 7.62 -28.96 4.23
N GLN A 308 6.34 -29.26 3.99
CA GLN A 308 5.76 -30.58 4.30
C GLN A 308 6.02 -30.95 5.78
N GLU A 309 6.67 -32.08 6.04
CA GLU A 309 7.05 -32.52 7.38
C GLU A 309 8.44 -32.01 7.82
N SER A 310 9.15 -31.26 6.97
CA SER A 310 10.50 -30.75 7.26
C SER A 310 10.43 -29.39 7.96
N PRO A 311 10.74 -29.28 9.27
CA PRO A 311 10.82 -28.00 9.96
C PRO A 311 12.06 -27.22 9.52
N GLY A 312 11.97 -25.90 9.54
CA GLY A 312 13.07 -25.00 9.20
C GLY A 312 12.71 -24.06 8.07
N LEU A 313 13.59 -23.10 7.80
CA LEU A 313 13.33 -22.08 6.79
C LEU A 313 13.54 -22.65 5.38
N HIS A 314 12.55 -22.48 4.51
CA HIS A 314 12.59 -22.94 3.12
C HIS A 314 12.05 -21.87 2.18
N LEU A 315 12.64 -21.76 1.00
CA LEU A 315 12.07 -21.04 -0.13
C LEU A 315 11.33 -22.03 -1.04
N ALA A 316 10.04 -21.83 -1.26
CA ALA A 316 9.20 -22.74 -2.04
C ALA A 316 8.47 -22.00 -3.16
N GLY A 317 7.88 -22.76 -4.09
CA GLY A 317 7.10 -22.21 -5.21
C GLY A 317 7.97 -21.69 -6.36
N LEU A 318 9.17 -22.25 -6.53
CA LEU A 318 10.10 -21.85 -7.60
C LEU A 318 9.61 -22.26 -8.99
N GLY A 319 8.95 -23.42 -9.12
CA GLY A 319 8.49 -23.93 -10.41
C GLY A 319 9.60 -23.97 -11.47
N ALA A 320 9.44 -23.20 -12.54
CA ALA A 320 10.43 -23.11 -13.62
C ALA A 320 11.62 -22.18 -13.32
N LEU A 321 11.55 -21.37 -12.25
CA LEU A 321 12.60 -20.41 -11.90
C LEU A 321 13.89 -21.12 -11.50
N ARG A 322 15.02 -20.51 -11.88
CA ARG A 322 16.38 -20.98 -11.53
C ARG A 322 17.19 -19.80 -10.98
N PRO A 323 16.94 -19.39 -9.73
CA PRO A 323 17.69 -18.29 -9.13
C PRO A 323 19.16 -18.67 -8.92
N LYS A 324 20.02 -17.65 -8.88
CA LYS A 324 21.41 -17.78 -8.47
C LYS A 324 21.46 -17.96 -6.96
N VAL A 325 22.24 -18.94 -6.51
CA VAL A 325 22.45 -19.19 -5.08
C VAL A 325 23.94 -19.10 -4.80
N GLY A 326 24.31 -18.32 -3.81
CA GLY A 326 25.69 -18.24 -3.35
C GLY A 326 25.79 -17.92 -1.88
N THR A 327 27.03 -17.87 -1.38
CA THR A 327 27.31 -17.60 0.02
C THR A 327 28.10 -16.32 0.22
N ALA A 328 27.85 -15.61 1.32
CA ALA A 328 28.53 -14.37 1.68
C ALA A 328 28.83 -14.31 3.18
N ALA A 329 29.88 -13.60 3.58
CA ALA A 329 30.15 -13.34 5.00
C ALA A 329 29.14 -12.35 5.60
N ASP A 330 28.80 -11.32 4.83
CA ASP A 330 27.96 -10.20 5.27
C ASP A 330 26.62 -10.17 4.54
N ARG A 331 25.62 -9.59 5.20
CA ARG A 331 24.29 -9.35 4.61
C ARG A 331 24.45 -8.24 3.56
N PRO A 332 23.94 -8.38 2.32
CA PRO A 332 24.01 -7.32 1.33
C PRO A 332 23.25 -6.08 1.83
N PRO A 333 23.60 -4.85 1.45
CA PRO A 333 22.83 -3.67 1.81
C PRO A 333 21.40 -3.74 1.25
N PRO A 334 20.40 -3.14 1.93
CA PRO A 334 19.04 -3.06 1.41
C PRO A 334 18.99 -2.26 0.10
N PRO A 335 18.02 -2.54 -0.79
CA PRO A 335 17.80 -1.72 -1.97
C PRO A 335 17.51 -0.27 -1.60
N GLY A 336 17.97 0.67 -2.43
CA GLY A 336 17.64 2.09 -2.28
C GLY A 336 16.24 2.42 -2.79
N ASP A 337 15.80 3.66 -2.56
CA ASP A 337 14.47 4.16 -2.96
C ASP A 337 14.43 4.75 -4.39
N ALA A 338 15.48 4.54 -5.17
CA ALA A 338 15.56 5.07 -6.52
C ALA A 338 14.52 4.37 -7.42
N PRO A 339 13.87 5.12 -8.34
CA PRO A 339 13.05 4.51 -9.37
C PRO A 339 13.84 3.48 -10.19
N VAL A 340 13.17 2.37 -10.52
CA VAL A 340 13.72 1.30 -11.35
C VAL A 340 13.15 1.42 -12.75
N ALA A 341 14.02 1.37 -13.76
CA ALA A 341 13.62 1.34 -15.16
C ALA A 341 13.13 -0.07 -15.55
N LEU A 342 11.86 -0.20 -15.95
CA LEU A 342 11.24 -1.45 -16.37
C LEU A 342 10.34 -1.20 -17.58
N GLY A 343 10.52 -1.95 -18.68
CA GLY A 343 9.60 -1.90 -19.82
C GLY A 343 9.35 -0.49 -20.40
N GLY A 344 10.35 0.40 -20.37
CA GLY A 344 10.24 1.77 -20.86
C GLY A 344 9.67 2.80 -19.87
N VAL A 345 9.37 2.40 -18.64
CA VAL A 345 8.89 3.29 -17.57
C VAL A 345 9.79 3.25 -16.34
N GLN A 346 9.68 4.27 -15.49
CA GLN A 346 10.28 4.31 -14.16
C GLN A 346 9.25 3.90 -13.11
N VAL A 347 9.59 2.96 -12.23
CA VAL A 347 8.69 2.48 -11.18
C VAL A 347 9.36 2.46 -9.83
N ARG A 348 8.64 2.89 -8.80
CA ARG A 348 9.01 2.69 -7.39
C ARG A 348 7.78 2.38 -6.56
N CYS A 349 7.96 1.74 -5.40
CA CYS A 349 6.90 1.55 -4.42
C CYS A 349 7.11 2.52 -3.25
N VAL A 350 6.08 3.32 -2.92
CA VAL A 350 6.06 4.18 -1.75
C VAL A 350 4.78 3.94 -0.99
N GLY A 351 4.91 3.29 0.16
CA GLY A 351 3.78 3.07 1.06
C GLY A 351 2.67 2.25 0.39
N PRO A 352 1.44 2.80 0.29
CA PRO A 352 0.31 2.11 -0.33
C PRO A 352 0.39 2.03 -1.86
N ASP A 353 1.37 2.67 -2.53
CA ASP A 353 1.34 2.89 -3.98
C ASP A 353 2.58 2.41 -4.73
N PHE A 354 2.37 1.97 -5.96
CA PHE A 354 3.36 1.90 -7.01
C PHE A 354 3.26 3.16 -7.87
N ILE A 355 4.34 3.93 -7.94
CA ILE A 355 4.43 5.14 -8.74
C ILE A 355 5.10 4.78 -10.07
N VAL A 356 4.32 4.78 -11.15
CA VAL A 356 4.78 4.49 -12.51
C VAL A 356 4.85 5.80 -13.30
N SER A 357 5.97 6.09 -13.95
CA SER A 357 6.16 7.34 -14.69
C SER A 357 6.96 7.17 -15.98
N ASN A 358 6.68 8.05 -16.94
CA ASN A 358 7.46 8.22 -18.17
C ASN A 358 7.53 9.71 -18.53
N ALA A 359 7.97 10.03 -19.75
CA ALA A 359 8.08 11.42 -20.22
C ALA A 359 6.72 12.16 -20.35
N HIS A 360 5.60 11.44 -20.29
CA HIS A 360 4.27 11.94 -20.57
C HIS A 360 3.39 12.05 -19.33
N TYR A 361 3.48 11.07 -18.43
CA TYR A 361 2.61 11.00 -17.26
C TYR A 361 3.26 10.36 -16.04
N THR A 362 2.58 10.49 -14.90
CA THR A 362 2.82 9.70 -13.68
C THR A 362 1.49 9.13 -13.19
N VAL A 363 1.47 7.84 -12.88
CA VAL A 363 0.30 7.12 -12.35
C VAL A 363 0.66 6.56 -10.98
N ALA A 364 -0.17 6.84 -9.98
CA ALA A 364 -0.10 6.19 -8.68
C ALA A 364 -1.10 5.02 -8.65
N VAL A 365 -0.59 3.79 -8.70
CA VAL A 365 -1.37 2.55 -8.66
C VAL A 365 -1.31 1.98 -7.25
N SER A 366 -2.45 1.90 -6.56
CA SER A 366 -2.55 1.35 -5.21
C SER A 366 -2.22 -0.15 -5.20
N ARG A 367 -1.53 -0.59 -4.14
CA ARG A 367 -1.31 -1.99 -3.81
C ARG A 367 -2.63 -2.75 -3.64
N GLN A 368 -3.70 -2.06 -3.24
CA GLN A 368 -5.02 -2.66 -3.11
C GLN A 368 -5.73 -2.70 -4.46
N GLY A 369 -5.73 -3.90 -5.05
CA GLY A 369 -6.44 -4.21 -6.27
C GLY A 369 -5.97 -3.50 -7.53
N GLY A 370 -4.86 -2.77 -7.45
CA GLY A 370 -4.38 -1.97 -8.56
C GLY A 370 -5.25 -0.74 -8.83
N ALA A 371 -6.04 -0.26 -7.87
CA ALA A 371 -6.85 0.95 -8.08
C ALA A 371 -5.93 2.15 -8.38
N ILE A 372 -6.25 2.98 -9.36
CA ILE A 372 -5.45 4.17 -9.66
C ILE A 372 -5.89 5.32 -8.76
N ARG A 373 -5.00 5.77 -7.88
CA ARG A 373 -5.24 6.93 -7.01
C ARG A 373 -5.23 8.22 -7.79
N GLU A 374 -4.28 8.40 -8.70
CA GLU A 374 -4.19 9.56 -9.57
C GLU A 374 -3.41 9.25 -10.86
N LEU A 375 -3.83 9.91 -11.94
CA LEU A 375 -3.05 10.09 -13.16
C LEU A 375 -2.70 11.57 -13.27
N ARG A 376 -1.41 11.86 -13.45
CA ARG A 376 -0.86 13.21 -13.55
C ARG A 376 -0.12 13.43 -14.85
N MET A 377 -0.20 14.65 -15.36
CA MET A 377 0.71 15.18 -16.37
C MET A 377 1.38 16.43 -15.80
N LYS A 378 2.68 16.34 -15.51
CA LYS A 378 3.39 17.35 -14.70
C LYS A 378 2.65 17.56 -13.37
N ASP A 379 2.29 18.80 -13.04
CA ASP A 379 1.59 19.15 -11.80
C ASP A 379 0.06 19.01 -11.86
N ARG A 380 -0.48 18.69 -13.05
CA ARG A 380 -1.94 18.60 -13.28
C ARG A 380 -2.45 17.18 -13.02
N VAL A 381 -3.54 17.07 -12.27
CA VAL A 381 -4.24 15.80 -12.02
C VAL A 381 -5.31 15.62 -13.08
N LEU A 382 -5.12 14.68 -14.00
CA LEU A 382 -6.04 14.43 -15.10
C LEU A 382 -7.30 13.71 -14.61
N PHE A 383 -7.11 12.69 -13.78
CA PHE A 383 -8.17 12.06 -12.99
C PHE A 383 -7.61 11.49 -11.68
N SER A 384 -8.49 11.20 -10.74
CA SER A 384 -8.16 10.52 -9.49
C SER A 384 -9.21 9.47 -9.11
N LYS A 385 -8.86 8.58 -8.17
CA LYS A 385 -9.72 7.53 -7.63
C LYS A 385 -10.40 6.66 -8.70
N LEU A 386 -9.66 6.26 -9.74
CA LEU A 386 -10.14 5.27 -10.69
C LEU A 386 -10.16 3.91 -10.03
N ASN A 387 -11.35 3.36 -9.86
CA ASN A 387 -11.60 2.22 -9.00
C ASN A 387 -12.75 1.37 -9.53
N LEU A 388 -12.78 0.07 -9.20
CA LEU A 388 -13.94 -0.79 -9.38
C LEU A 388 -14.73 -0.85 -8.06
N TYR A 389 -16.03 -0.57 -8.13
CA TYR A 389 -16.86 -0.24 -6.97
C TYR A 389 -18.31 -0.70 -7.13
N GLY A 390 -18.97 -1.05 -6.02
CA GLY A 390 -20.41 -1.23 -5.95
C GLY A 390 -21.01 -0.92 -4.58
N ASP A 391 -22.23 -0.37 -4.53
CA ASP A 391 -22.81 0.30 -3.34
C ASP A 391 -24.31 0.14 -3.12
N GLN A 392 -24.95 -0.71 -3.91
CA GLN A 392 -26.36 -1.04 -3.73
C GLN A 392 -26.54 -2.41 -3.07
N GLU A 393 -27.78 -2.70 -2.66
CA GLU A 393 -28.18 -3.83 -1.81
C GLU A 393 -27.36 -5.11 -1.99
N HIS A 394 -27.22 -5.62 -3.23
CA HIS A 394 -26.49 -6.86 -3.47
C HIS A 394 -24.96 -6.80 -3.20
N PHE A 395 -24.38 -5.62 -3.35
CA PHE A 395 -22.94 -5.37 -3.23
C PHE A 395 -22.53 -4.76 -1.89
N LYS A 396 -23.47 -4.42 -0.99
CA LYS A 396 -23.14 -4.09 0.40
C LYS A 396 -22.66 -5.33 1.16
N CYS A 397 -21.67 -5.18 2.04
CA CYS A 397 -21.06 -6.30 2.77
C CYS A 397 -20.85 -5.96 4.24
N GLY A 398 -21.48 -6.71 5.14
CA GLY A 398 -21.38 -6.47 6.59
C GLY A 398 -21.69 -5.00 6.92
N ASP A 399 -20.79 -4.37 7.68
CA ASP A 399 -20.87 -2.95 8.08
C ASP A 399 -20.25 -1.99 7.06
N SER A 400 -20.14 -2.39 5.79
CA SER A 400 -19.67 -1.53 4.69
C SER A 400 -20.79 -1.25 3.70
N ASP A 401 -21.03 0.04 3.46
CA ASP A 401 -21.99 0.54 2.47
C ASP A 401 -21.58 0.30 1.02
N SER A 402 -20.36 -0.20 0.80
CA SER A 402 -19.83 -0.51 -0.52
C SER A 402 -18.75 -1.59 -0.48
N ILE A 403 -18.48 -2.16 -1.65
CA ILE A 403 -17.31 -3.00 -1.93
C ILE A 403 -16.44 -2.34 -2.98
N SER A 404 -15.15 -2.66 -2.94
CA SER A 404 -14.18 -2.14 -3.89
C SER A 404 -12.91 -3.00 -3.97
N ILE A 405 -12.25 -2.97 -5.12
CA ILE A 405 -10.88 -3.50 -5.27
C ILE A 405 -9.88 -2.72 -4.40
N ALA A 406 -10.13 -1.44 -4.15
CA ALA A 406 -9.28 -0.61 -3.30
C ALA A 406 -9.37 -0.98 -1.81
N ASP A 407 -10.31 -1.85 -1.41
CA ASP A 407 -10.41 -2.33 -0.03
C ASP A 407 -9.80 -3.73 0.15
N ASP A 408 -9.28 -4.35 -0.92
CA ASP A 408 -8.65 -5.66 -0.85
C ASP A 408 -7.18 -5.58 -0.41
N VAL A 409 -6.94 -5.83 0.88
CA VAL A 409 -5.59 -5.91 1.47
C VAL A 409 -4.83 -7.18 1.05
N GLU A 410 -5.56 -8.19 0.58
CA GLU A 410 -5.00 -9.49 0.20
C GLU A 410 -4.83 -9.59 -1.33
N SER A 411 -4.90 -8.44 -2.01
CA SER A 411 -4.64 -8.32 -3.44
C SER A 411 -3.22 -8.79 -3.75
N GLY A 412 -3.13 -9.77 -4.64
CA GLY A 412 -1.87 -10.17 -5.23
C GLY A 412 -1.41 -9.21 -6.29
N LEU A 413 -0.09 -9.20 -6.57
CA LEU A 413 0.53 -8.54 -7.70
C LEU A 413 1.55 -9.49 -8.35
N ALA A 414 1.42 -9.67 -9.67
CA ALA A 414 2.46 -10.23 -10.53
C ALA A 414 3.01 -9.14 -11.47
N MET A 415 4.33 -9.06 -11.57
CA MET A 415 5.03 -8.13 -12.47
C MET A 415 5.85 -8.90 -13.49
N ARG A 416 5.79 -8.48 -14.75
CA ARG A 416 6.65 -8.99 -15.83
C ARG A 416 6.98 -7.89 -16.82
N VAL A 417 8.12 -8.02 -17.48
CA VAL A 417 8.52 -7.13 -18.57
C VAL A 417 8.49 -7.92 -19.87
N ASP A 418 7.76 -7.42 -20.85
CA ASP A 418 7.65 -7.99 -22.18
C ASP A 418 8.00 -6.93 -23.24
N ALA A 419 7.96 -7.32 -24.52
CA ALA A 419 8.31 -6.45 -25.64
C ALA A 419 7.42 -5.18 -25.73
N ASP A 420 6.19 -5.24 -25.22
CA ASP A 420 5.20 -4.15 -25.27
C ASP A 420 5.13 -3.32 -23.98
N GLY A 421 5.97 -3.61 -22.98
CA GLY A 421 6.14 -2.79 -21.79
C GLY A 421 6.16 -3.57 -20.48
N LEU A 422 5.96 -2.84 -19.38
CA LEU A 422 5.77 -3.40 -18.05
C LEU A 422 4.32 -3.83 -17.86
N HIS A 423 4.10 -5.11 -17.56
CA HIS A 423 2.81 -5.65 -17.17
C HIS A 423 2.72 -5.76 -15.65
N MET A 424 1.63 -5.23 -15.09
CA MET A 424 1.29 -5.36 -13.68
C MET A 424 -0.11 -5.95 -13.58
N THR A 425 -0.22 -7.15 -13.00
CA THR A 425 -1.49 -7.86 -12.86
C THR A 425 -1.83 -8.05 -11.39
N PHE A 426 -2.95 -7.46 -10.98
CA PHE A 426 -3.49 -7.56 -9.64
C PHE A 426 -4.61 -8.60 -9.61
N THR A 427 -4.64 -9.43 -8.58
CA THR A 427 -5.64 -10.49 -8.41
C THR A 427 -6.21 -10.46 -7.01
N GLY A 428 -7.52 -10.67 -6.86
CA GLY A 428 -8.11 -10.63 -5.53
C GLY A 428 -9.61 -10.83 -5.51
N GLN A 429 -10.24 -10.34 -4.44
CA GLN A 429 -11.67 -10.43 -4.20
C GLN A 429 -12.24 -9.06 -3.84
N LEU A 430 -13.39 -8.69 -4.43
CA LEU A 430 -14.14 -7.53 -3.98
C LEU A 430 -14.55 -7.69 -2.51
N ARG A 431 -14.20 -6.71 -1.69
CA ARG A 431 -14.58 -6.61 -0.28
C ARG A 431 -14.89 -5.17 0.10
N GLY A 432 -15.54 -4.99 1.24
CA GLY A 432 -15.66 -3.70 1.89
C GLY A 432 -14.47 -3.44 2.82
N PHE A 433 -14.37 -2.19 3.25
CA PHE A 433 -13.28 -1.69 4.09
C PHE A 433 -13.21 -2.35 5.47
N GLN A 434 -14.36 -2.61 6.09
CA GLN A 434 -14.40 -3.17 7.45
C GLN A 434 -13.85 -4.60 7.47
N ARG A 435 -13.27 -5.02 8.60
CA ARG A 435 -12.64 -6.34 8.75
C ARG A 435 -13.55 -7.51 8.36
N PHE A 436 -14.84 -7.46 8.69
CA PHE A 436 -15.82 -8.51 8.36
C PHE A 436 -16.55 -8.31 7.02
N ALA A 437 -16.25 -7.24 6.27
CA ALA A 437 -16.95 -6.89 5.05
C ALA A 437 -16.52 -7.73 3.83
N LEU A 438 -16.39 -9.05 3.98
CA LEU A 438 -16.10 -9.97 2.89
C LEU A 438 -17.38 -10.23 2.07
N LYS A 439 -17.29 -10.08 0.75
CA LYS A 439 -18.39 -10.46 -0.16
C LYS A 439 -18.57 -11.98 -0.18
N ARG A 440 -19.78 -12.44 0.15
CA ARG A 440 -20.18 -13.85 0.09
C ARG A 440 -21.46 -13.99 -0.76
N PRO A 441 -21.49 -14.84 -1.80
CA PRO A 441 -20.36 -15.54 -2.42
C PRO A 441 -19.31 -14.55 -3.00
N PRO A 442 -18.02 -14.91 -3.06
CA PRO A 442 -16.97 -14.07 -3.61
C PRO A 442 -17.20 -13.62 -5.06
N ILE A 443 -16.77 -12.39 -5.33
CA ILE A 443 -16.56 -11.87 -6.68
C ILE A 443 -15.07 -11.63 -6.82
N LEU A 444 -14.42 -12.49 -7.59
CA LEU A 444 -12.99 -12.44 -7.84
C LEU A 444 -12.70 -11.44 -8.95
N TYR A 445 -11.56 -10.77 -8.86
CA TYR A 445 -11.09 -9.86 -9.89
C TYR A 445 -9.68 -10.17 -10.36
N VAL A 446 -9.44 -9.79 -11.61
CA VAL A 446 -8.12 -9.52 -12.18
C VAL A 446 -8.15 -8.07 -12.67
N ASN A 447 -7.15 -7.28 -12.32
CA ASN A 447 -6.95 -5.93 -12.83
C ASN A 447 -5.53 -5.83 -13.37
N ALA A 448 -5.38 -5.65 -14.67
CA ALA A 448 -4.10 -5.68 -15.35
C ALA A 448 -3.82 -4.34 -16.04
N TYR A 449 -2.56 -3.91 -16.00
CA TYR A 449 -2.06 -2.73 -16.70
C TYR A 449 -0.87 -3.08 -17.57
N VAL A 450 -0.74 -2.40 -18.70
CA VAL A 450 0.50 -2.38 -19.50
C VAL A 450 0.96 -0.96 -19.68
N PHE A 451 2.12 -0.65 -19.10
CA PHE A 451 2.77 0.66 -19.16
C PHE A 451 4.00 0.59 -20.07
N SER A 452 4.20 1.63 -20.87
CA SER A 452 5.37 1.77 -21.74
C SER A 452 5.84 3.22 -21.81
N ASP A 453 6.79 3.52 -22.70
CA ASP A 453 7.29 4.87 -22.95
C ASP A 453 6.29 5.77 -23.71
N GLN A 454 5.14 5.23 -24.11
CA GLN A 454 4.13 5.93 -24.89
C GLN A 454 3.28 6.89 -24.03
N PRO A 455 2.61 7.90 -24.63
CA PRO A 455 1.67 8.77 -23.93
C PRO A 455 0.34 8.08 -23.58
N ALA A 456 0.34 6.75 -23.44
CA ALA A 456 -0.82 5.94 -23.20
C ALA A 456 -0.46 4.69 -22.41
N PHE A 457 -1.44 4.14 -21.69
CA PHE A 457 -1.34 2.83 -21.05
C PHE A 457 -2.62 2.04 -21.22
N ARG A 458 -2.49 0.71 -21.30
CA ARG A 458 -3.63 -0.20 -21.43
C ARG A 458 -4.07 -0.69 -20.06
N PHE A 459 -5.34 -0.98 -19.92
CA PHE A 459 -5.88 -1.68 -18.77
C PHE A 459 -6.86 -2.78 -19.18
N ALA A 460 -7.03 -3.77 -18.32
CA ALA A 460 -8.08 -4.77 -18.42
C ALA A 460 -8.57 -5.18 -17.02
N TYR A 461 -9.88 -5.18 -16.82
CA TYR A 461 -10.55 -5.78 -15.67
C TYR A 461 -11.19 -7.09 -16.11
N GLY A 462 -11.01 -8.14 -15.31
CA GLY A 462 -11.75 -9.39 -15.40
C GLY A 462 -12.47 -9.64 -14.07
N LEU A 463 -13.75 -10.00 -14.12
CA LEU A 463 -14.54 -10.37 -12.95
C LEU A 463 -15.17 -11.75 -13.12
N LYS A 464 -15.25 -12.47 -12.01
CA LYS A 464 -15.93 -13.76 -11.94
C LYS A 464 -16.64 -13.92 -10.60
N THR A 465 -17.92 -14.29 -10.64
CA THR A 465 -18.64 -14.70 -9.44
C THR A 465 -18.36 -16.18 -9.16
N GLN A 466 -18.18 -16.55 -7.89
CA GLN A 466 -18.05 -17.98 -7.51
C GLN A 466 -19.40 -18.71 -7.49
N LYS A 467 -20.51 -17.97 -7.51
CA LYS A 467 -21.86 -18.55 -7.56
C LYS A 467 -22.78 -17.65 -8.36
N SER A 468 -23.54 -18.22 -9.29
CA SER A 468 -24.48 -17.47 -10.12
C SER A 468 -25.55 -16.76 -9.29
N PHE A 469 -25.95 -15.58 -9.73
CA PHE A 469 -27.09 -14.84 -9.17
C PHE A 469 -27.83 -14.07 -10.27
N ALA A 470 -29.13 -13.85 -10.09
CA ALA A 470 -29.97 -13.09 -11.01
C ALA A 470 -31.10 -12.39 -10.26
N GLY A 471 -31.73 -11.40 -10.90
CA GLY A 471 -32.89 -10.68 -10.35
C GLY A 471 -32.56 -9.88 -9.09
N LYS A 472 -31.31 -9.42 -8.94
CA LYS A 472 -30.89 -8.63 -7.78
C LYS A 472 -30.95 -7.14 -8.10
N LYS A 473 -31.09 -6.33 -7.06
CA LYS A 473 -30.87 -4.89 -7.14
C LYS A 473 -29.41 -4.58 -6.82
N GLY A 474 -28.73 -3.87 -7.72
CA GLY A 474 -27.32 -3.59 -7.53
C GLY A 474 -26.77 -2.52 -8.47
N PHE A 475 -25.57 -2.06 -8.13
CA PHE A 475 -24.76 -1.15 -8.93
C PHE A 475 -23.31 -1.60 -8.82
N LEU A 476 -22.68 -1.90 -9.96
CA LEU A 476 -21.27 -2.25 -10.08
C LEU A 476 -20.69 -1.48 -11.27
N SER A 477 -19.63 -0.73 -11.04
CA SER A 477 -19.11 0.23 -11.99
C SER A 477 -17.63 0.50 -11.78
N THR A 478 -16.90 0.88 -12.83
CA THR A 478 -15.72 1.70 -12.62
C THR A 478 -16.13 3.14 -12.36
N ILE A 479 -15.51 3.76 -11.38
CA ILE A 479 -15.71 5.15 -10.99
C ILE A 479 -14.37 5.87 -11.08
N CYS A 480 -14.34 7.11 -11.55
CA CYS A 480 -13.20 8.00 -11.41
C CYS A 480 -13.64 9.44 -11.17
N GLN A 481 -12.84 10.21 -10.44
CA GLN A 481 -13.02 11.64 -10.25
C GLN A 481 -12.29 12.41 -11.34
N MET A 482 -12.97 13.37 -11.95
CA MET A 482 -12.50 14.16 -13.08
C MET A 482 -12.41 15.63 -12.65
N PRO A 483 -11.35 16.05 -11.93
CA PRO A 483 -11.27 17.39 -11.34
C PRO A 483 -11.12 18.51 -12.37
N GLU A 484 -10.52 18.21 -13.53
CA GLU A 484 -10.27 19.21 -14.58
C GLU A 484 -11.23 19.13 -15.77
N ALA A 485 -12.02 18.07 -15.90
CA ALA A 485 -12.90 17.91 -17.04
C ALA A 485 -14.13 18.82 -16.92
N GLY A 486 -14.39 19.61 -17.97
CA GLY A 486 -15.65 20.34 -18.12
C GLY A 486 -16.72 19.50 -18.81
N SER A 487 -16.31 18.68 -19.78
CA SER A 487 -17.22 17.83 -20.55
C SER A 487 -16.57 16.54 -21.02
N PHE A 488 -17.40 15.60 -21.48
CA PHE A 488 -16.96 14.40 -22.19
C PHE A 488 -17.85 14.11 -23.39
N ARG A 489 -17.29 13.38 -24.37
CA ARG A 489 -17.98 12.92 -25.58
C ARG A 489 -17.72 11.43 -25.77
N CYS A 490 -18.80 10.67 -25.93
CA CYS A 490 -18.76 9.23 -26.23
C CYS A 490 -18.97 9.00 -27.73
N MET A 491 -18.10 8.22 -28.36
CA MET A 491 -18.09 7.97 -29.80
C MET A 491 -18.04 6.46 -30.10
N ALA A 492 -18.71 6.04 -31.16
CA ALA A 492 -18.59 4.70 -31.75
C ALA A 492 -18.77 4.78 -33.27
N ASN A 493 -17.96 4.04 -34.03
CA ASN A 493 -18.03 4.03 -35.50
C ASN A 493 -17.98 5.45 -36.11
N GLY A 494 -17.13 6.32 -35.57
CA GLY A 494 -16.98 7.70 -36.03
C GLY A 494 -18.17 8.64 -35.73
N THR A 495 -19.20 8.17 -35.02
CA THR A 495 -20.40 8.96 -34.68
C THR A 495 -20.47 9.24 -33.18
N VAL A 496 -20.96 10.42 -32.81
CA VAL A 496 -21.21 10.78 -31.41
C VAL A 496 -22.44 10.03 -30.90
N LEU A 497 -22.26 9.23 -29.85
CA LEU A 497 -23.36 8.52 -29.18
C LEU A 497 -24.10 9.42 -28.20
N THR A 498 -23.34 10.22 -27.45
CA THR A 498 -23.82 11.11 -26.39
C THR A 498 -22.68 12.05 -25.94
N GLU A 499 -23.06 13.15 -25.30
CA GLU A 499 -22.16 14.13 -24.69
C GLU A 499 -22.71 14.51 -23.31
N GLY A 500 -21.82 14.85 -22.38
CA GLY A 500 -22.21 15.27 -21.04
C GLY A 500 -21.24 16.27 -20.45
N SER A 501 -21.70 17.02 -19.45
CA SER A 501 -20.88 17.97 -18.68
C SER A 501 -20.70 17.48 -17.25
N PHE A 502 -19.57 17.85 -16.64
CA PHE A 502 -19.32 17.61 -15.22
C PHE A 502 -19.89 18.77 -14.37
N GLY A 503 -20.25 18.48 -13.12
CA GLY A 503 -20.90 19.45 -12.23
C GLY A 503 -20.64 19.21 -10.74
N ASP A 504 -21.46 19.83 -9.88
CA ASP A 504 -21.32 19.81 -8.42
C ASP A 504 -21.92 18.57 -7.73
N GLY A 505 -22.63 17.72 -8.48
CA GLY A 505 -23.23 16.48 -8.00
C GLY A 505 -24.65 16.60 -7.47
N ARG A 506 -25.29 17.77 -7.59
CA ARG A 506 -26.68 18.00 -7.16
C ARG A 506 -27.71 17.80 -8.28
N GLY A 507 -27.25 17.56 -9.51
CA GLY A 507 -28.08 17.37 -10.71
C GLY A 507 -28.21 15.91 -11.16
N PRO A 508 -29.03 15.65 -12.20
CA PRO A 508 -29.19 14.31 -12.76
C PRO A 508 -27.91 13.83 -13.47
N ARG A 509 -27.85 12.53 -13.78
CA ARG A 509 -26.81 11.95 -14.63
C ARG A 509 -26.73 12.69 -15.97
N GLN A 510 -25.52 12.82 -16.50
CA GLN A 510 -25.22 13.53 -17.74
C GLN A 510 -24.61 12.58 -18.77
N GLY A 511 -24.98 12.75 -20.04
CA GLY A 511 -24.37 12.03 -21.16
C GLY A 511 -24.49 10.50 -21.09
N GLU A 512 -25.67 9.97 -20.73
CA GLU A 512 -25.90 8.53 -20.60
C GLU A 512 -25.86 7.82 -21.96
N THR A 513 -25.11 6.73 -22.08
CA THR A 513 -25.09 5.93 -23.32
C THR A 513 -26.28 4.99 -23.46
N LYS A 514 -26.97 4.68 -22.34
CA LYS A 514 -28.15 3.81 -22.27
C LYS A 514 -27.88 2.41 -22.86
N GLY A 515 -26.75 1.82 -22.51
CA GLY A 515 -26.36 0.48 -22.96
C GLY A 515 -25.86 0.44 -24.41
N ARG A 516 -25.33 1.55 -24.93
CA ARG A 516 -24.51 1.56 -26.15
C ARG A 516 -23.05 1.68 -25.74
N VAL A 517 -22.20 0.76 -26.19
CA VAL A 517 -20.79 0.76 -25.81
C VAL A 517 -20.04 1.78 -26.67
N PRO A 518 -19.50 2.87 -26.09
CA PRO A 518 -18.61 3.74 -26.83
C PRO A 518 -17.30 3.02 -27.08
N GLU A 519 -16.69 3.22 -28.25
CA GLU A 519 -15.34 2.74 -28.55
C GLU A 519 -14.29 3.73 -28.03
N ASN A 520 -14.62 5.03 -28.07
CA ASN A 520 -13.73 6.12 -27.68
C ASN A 520 -14.50 7.14 -26.84
N ILE A 521 -13.85 7.65 -25.81
CA ILE A 521 -14.38 8.68 -24.93
C ILE A 521 -13.35 9.79 -24.82
N GLU A 522 -13.74 11.01 -25.15
CA GLU A 522 -12.87 12.18 -25.10
C GLU A 522 -13.29 13.09 -23.95
N PHE A 523 -12.34 13.46 -23.09
CA PHE A 523 -12.53 14.40 -21.99
C PHE A 523 -11.92 15.74 -22.34
N SER A 524 -12.69 16.81 -22.14
CA SER A 524 -12.34 18.16 -22.54
C SER A 524 -12.47 19.15 -21.40
N ARG A 525 -11.62 20.18 -21.43
CA ARG A 525 -11.71 21.38 -20.59
C ARG A 525 -11.78 22.59 -21.50
N GLU A 526 -12.79 23.44 -21.30
CA GLU A 526 -13.00 24.64 -22.13
C GLU A 526 -13.00 24.31 -23.64
N GLY A 527 -13.59 23.17 -24.00
CA GLY A 527 -13.68 22.68 -25.38
C GLY A 527 -12.38 22.07 -25.95
N LYS A 528 -11.29 22.00 -25.17
CA LYS A 528 -10.03 21.39 -25.59
C LYS A 528 -9.87 19.98 -25.01
N PRO A 529 -9.72 18.94 -25.84
CA PRO A 529 -9.42 17.59 -25.37
C PRO A 529 -8.08 17.52 -24.64
N PHE A 530 -8.04 16.82 -23.51
CA PHE A 530 -6.80 16.59 -22.75
C PHE A 530 -6.55 15.12 -22.38
N LEU A 531 -7.59 14.28 -22.42
CA LEU A 531 -7.52 12.88 -22.06
C LEU A 531 -8.51 12.09 -22.92
N ARG A 532 -8.11 10.89 -23.34
CA ARG A 532 -8.96 9.95 -24.07
C ARG A 532 -8.94 8.58 -23.44
N LEU A 533 -10.08 7.91 -23.50
CA LEU A 533 -10.22 6.47 -23.25
C LEU A 533 -10.61 5.82 -24.57
N ASN A 534 -9.67 5.11 -25.17
CA ASN A 534 -9.79 4.52 -26.50
C ASN A 534 -9.90 3.00 -26.43
N ARG A 535 -10.44 2.41 -27.51
CA ARG A 535 -10.57 0.95 -27.67
C ARG A 535 -11.30 0.28 -26.50
N LEU A 536 -12.31 0.97 -25.98
CA LEU A 536 -13.12 0.41 -24.90
C LEU A 536 -13.90 -0.79 -25.43
N ALA A 537 -13.73 -1.94 -24.80
CA ALA A 537 -14.43 -3.16 -25.19
C ALA A 537 -14.86 -3.94 -23.94
N THR A 538 -15.99 -4.62 -24.05
CA THR A 538 -16.54 -5.46 -22.99
C THR A 538 -16.87 -6.85 -23.51
N SER A 539 -16.64 -7.87 -22.70
CA SER A 539 -17.06 -9.25 -22.95
C SER A 539 -17.81 -9.82 -21.75
N GLY A 540 -18.80 -10.67 -21.98
CA GLY A 540 -19.65 -11.28 -20.94
C GLY A 540 -20.66 -10.32 -20.29
N TRP A 541 -20.38 -9.01 -20.26
CA TRP A 541 -21.30 -8.00 -19.75
C TRP A 541 -22.46 -7.69 -20.70
N PRO A 542 -23.62 -7.29 -20.17
CA PRO A 542 -24.51 -6.37 -20.89
C PRO A 542 -23.74 -5.12 -21.31
N ALA A 543 -24.16 -4.47 -22.39
CA ALA A 543 -23.52 -3.25 -22.83
C ALA A 543 -23.53 -2.18 -21.70
N PRO A 544 -22.36 -1.68 -21.25
CA PRO A 544 -22.30 -0.77 -20.12
C PRO A 544 -23.01 0.56 -20.38
N ASN A 545 -23.56 1.13 -19.32
CA ASN A 545 -24.02 2.52 -19.33
C ASN A 545 -22.88 3.43 -18.86
N VAL A 546 -22.51 4.38 -19.71
CA VAL A 546 -21.48 5.37 -19.43
C VAL A 546 -22.14 6.71 -19.16
N PHE A 547 -21.74 7.39 -18.10
CA PHE A 547 -22.30 8.69 -17.72
C PHE A 547 -21.42 9.46 -16.73
N ALA A 548 -21.69 10.75 -16.56
CA ALA A 548 -21.16 11.55 -15.46
C ALA A 548 -22.26 11.84 -14.41
N HIS A 549 -21.85 11.96 -13.15
CA HIS A 549 -22.68 12.47 -12.07
C HIS A 549 -21.83 13.30 -11.11
N GLY A 550 -22.09 14.60 -11.06
CA GLY A 550 -21.19 15.57 -10.43
C GLY A 550 -19.83 15.62 -11.13
N ASN A 551 -18.76 15.52 -10.36
CA ASN A 551 -17.38 15.48 -10.86
C ASN A 551 -16.88 14.04 -11.07
N LYS A 552 -17.76 13.05 -11.05
CA LYS A 552 -17.42 11.63 -11.20
C LYS A 552 -17.89 11.11 -12.55
N PHE A 553 -17.08 10.25 -13.14
CA PHE A 553 -17.38 9.54 -14.37
C PHE A 553 -17.51 8.04 -14.09
N PHE A 554 -18.48 7.40 -14.73
CA PHE A 554 -18.88 6.02 -14.49
C PHE A 554 -18.91 5.21 -15.78
N ILE A 555 -18.44 3.97 -15.71
CA ILE A 555 -18.76 2.90 -16.66
C ILE A 555 -19.47 1.82 -15.86
N ALA A 556 -20.80 1.82 -15.91
CA ALA A 556 -21.64 0.92 -15.11
C ALA A 556 -21.90 -0.39 -15.86
N PHE A 557 -21.49 -1.51 -15.28
CA PHE A 557 -21.61 -2.85 -15.86
C PHE A 557 -22.91 -3.54 -15.46
N LEU A 558 -23.28 -3.36 -14.20
CA LEU A 558 -24.52 -3.87 -13.62
C LEU A 558 -25.19 -2.71 -12.93
N GLU A 559 -26.40 -2.37 -13.35
CA GLU A 559 -27.21 -1.38 -12.65
C GLU A 559 -28.70 -1.70 -12.72
N GLY A 560 -29.44 -1.30 -11.69
CA GLY A 560 -30.90 -1.40 -11.64
C GLY A 560 -31.41 -2.57 -10.81
N GLY A 561 -32.66 -2.97 -11.07
CA GLY A 561 -33.43 -3.92 -10.23
C GLY A 561 -33.38 -5.39 -10.65
N ALA A 562 -32.69 -5.73 -11.74
CA ALA A 562 -32.66 -7.09 -12.29
C ALA A 562 -31.25 -7.49 -12.78
N ILE A 563 -30.22 -7.19 -11.98
CA ILE A 563 -28.84 -7.55 -12.31
C ILE A 563 -28.55 -9.03 -12.04
N GLY A 564 -27.54 -9.58 -12.70
CA GLY A 564 -27.08 -10.94 -12.50
C GLY A 564 -25.66 -11.19 -13.03
N MET A 565 -25.02 -12.24 -12.52
CA MET A 565 -23.78 -12.81 -13.04
C MET A 565 -23.86 -14.33 -13.03
N ASP A 566 -23.25 -14.97 -14.01
CA ASP A 566 -23.12 -16.42 -14.15
C ASP A 566 -21.69 -16.86 -13.79
N GLU A 567 -21.55 -17.86 -12.92
CA GLU A 567 -20.28 -18.44 -12.49
C GLU A 567 -19.45 -19.06 -13.63
N LYS A 568 -20.09 -19.38 -14.77
CA LYS A 568 -19.44 -19.93 -15.97
C LYS A 568 -18.93 -18.85 -16.92
N VAL A 569 -19.31 -17.59 -16.71
CA VAL A 569 -18.93 -16.47 -17.58
C VAL A 569 -17.80 -15.68 -16.93
N SER A 570 -16.76 -15.41 -17.72
CA SER A 570 -15.77 -14.40 -17.39
C SER A 570 -16.23 -13.06 -17.95
N TYR A 571 -16.24 -12.05 -17.10
CA TYR A 571 -16.72 -10.73 -17.46
C TYR A 571 -15.56 -9.76 -17.59
N GLU A 572 -15.35 -9.17 -18.76
CA GLU A 572 -14.14 -8.42 -19.06
C GLU A 572 -14.45 -7.01 -19.55
N LEU A 573 -13.64 -6.03 -19.12
CA LEU A 573 -13.59 -4.67 -19.64
C LEU A 573 -12.13 -4.35 -19.95
N CYS A 574 -11.82 -3.91 -21.16
CA CYS A 574 -10.49 -3.42 -21.49
C CYS A 574 -10.54 -2.08 -22.23
N GLY A 575 -9.42 -1.38 -22.22
CA GLY A 575 -9.27 -0.11 -22.92
C GLY A 575 -7.87 0.46 -22.80
N GLN A 576 -7.70 1.66 -23.33
CA GLN A 576 -6.43 2.38 -23.31
C GLN A 576 -6.67 3.84 -22.92
N TRP A 577 -6.03 4.28 -21.85
CA TRP A 577 -5.96 5.69 -21.50
C TRP A 577 -4.85 6.35 -22.32
N GLU A 578 -5.14 7.50 -22.92
CA GLU A 578 -4.19 8.30 -23.70
C GLU A 578 -4.23 9.74 -23.23
N VAL A 579 -3.05 10.27 -22.89
CA VAL A 579 -2.86 11.65 -22.46
C VAL A 579 -2.59 12.50 -23.70
N ALA A 580 -3.45 13.48 -23.96
CA ALA A 580 -3.23 14.40 -25.08
C ALA A 580 -2.11 15.39 -24.73
N ARG A 581 -1.28 15.72 -25.73
CA ARG A 581 -0.15 16.64 -25.59
C ARG A 581 -0.57 18.09 -25.47
#